data_AF-A0A0Q9T3W4-F1
#
_entry.id   AF-A0A0Q9T3W4-F1
#
_cell.length_a   1.000
_cell.length_b   1.000
_cell.length_c   1.000
_cell.angle_alpha   90.00
_cell.angle_beta   90.00
_cell.angle_gamma   90.00
#
_symmetry.space_group_name_H-M   'P 1'
#
loop_
_entity.id
_entity.type
_entity.pdbx_description
1 polymer ?
#
loop_
_entity_poly.entity_id
_entity_poly.type
_entity_poly.pdbx_seq_one_letter_code
_entity_poly.pdbx_strand_id
1 'polypeptide(L)'
;MPCRRAWSRGPKTFAGEGSPAIDEFCVPEFATMLGRTNDSAGHFLSQCVELAYRLPKLWGAVQGGLVAGWRARLVADTTIDLSLEAATYVDGQVFWCASRLTPAQLARVVDEARVRFMPDQVADALEKSADKRHVTFDTEQASYDGTMGLEASLEIPDALALAAAVKSGAEHLAKLGSTDTVDGRRATALGDLARTQLTLGFDENDAETSPVATGSSAPATQVVLHAHLSADAITHHDLTTAGTGQELVGRIEQASQRLLSVEQIRAWCGRPDVAVVVKPVIDLRERLECRGYEPTEKIREHVIVRDGTCVFPWCGRNARRCDLDHVVAYDHDHPEQGGRTSTDNLAALCRRHHRLKTHGRWRYEMTDPGVFTWTSPLGYTYLRDHTGSRPLGRAWPDRGTANPPDL
;
A
#
# COMPACT_ATOMS: atom_id res chain seq x y z
N MET A 1 5.91 -23.63 5.19
CA MET A 1 7.22 -23.23 4.62
C MET A 1 7.02 -21.99 3.76
N PRO A 2 7.50 -20.79 4.13
CA PRO A 2 7.25 -19.61 3.32
C PRO A 2 8.24 -19.56 2.15
N CYS A 3 7.67 -19.39 0.96
CA CYS A 3 8.32 -19.31 -0.33
C CYS A 3 9.36 -18.16 -0.35
N ARG A 4 10.64 -18.50 -0.20
CA ARG A 4 11.77 -17.60 -0.47
C ARG A 4 11.83 -17.35 -1.98
N ARG A 5 11.22 -16.26 -2.48
CA ARG A 5 11.63 -15.73 -3.79
C ARG A 5 13.06 -15.20 -3.64
N ALA A 6 14.03 -15.96 -4.12
CA ALA A 6 15.41 -15.51 -4.24
C ALA A 6 15.44 -14.28 -5.16
N TRP A 7 15.95 -13.15 -4.66
CA TRP A 7 16.23 -11.98 -5.50
C TRP A 7 17.62 -12.21 -6.09
N SER A 8 17.67 -12.48 -7.39
CA SER A 8 18.93 -12.51 -8.14
C SER A 8 19.49 -11.09 -8.21
N ARG A 9 20.80 -10.92 -7.97
CA ARG A 9 21.58 -9.71 -8.30
C ARG A 9 21.76 -9.56 -9.82
N GLY A 10 20.72 -9.89 -10.59
CA GLY A 10 20.72 -9.90 -12.04
C GLY A 10 19.84 -8.78 -12.57
N PRO A 11 20.16 -8.24 -13.76
CA PRO A 11 19.38 -7.17 -14.35
C PRO A 11 17.95 -7.66 -14.61
N LYS A 12 16.96 -6.81 -14.31
CA LYS A 12 15.55 -7.13 -14.49
C LYS A 12 15.06 -6.53 -15.80
N THR A 13 14.28 -7.32 -16.53
CA THR A 13 13.49 -6.79 -17.64
C THR A 13 12.31 -6.05 -17.03
N PHE A 14 12.33 -4.71 -17.10
CA PHE A 14 11.24 -3.87 -16.61
C PHE A 14 10.06 -3.79 -17.57
N ALA A 15 10.26 -4.19 -18.83
CA ALA A 15 9.26 -4.13 -19.89
C ALA A 15 9.14 -5.50 -20.58
N GLY A 16 8.27 -5.59 -21.58
CA GLY A 16 7.98 -6.86 -22.23
C GLY A 16 9.17 -7.45 -22.99
N GLU A 17 8.98 -8.67 -23.48
CA GLU A 17 10.01 -9.47 -24.15
C GLU A 17 10.75 -8.66 -25.25
N GLY A 18 12.09 -8.73 -25.23
CA GLY A 18 12.97 -8.00 -26.15
C GLY A 18 13.47 -6.65 -25.63
N SER A 19 12.98 -6.18 -24.48
CA SER A 19 13.44 -4.94 -23.86
C SER A 19 14.81 -5.08 -23.18
N PRO A 20 15.61 -4.00 -23.10
CA PRO A 20 16.87 -4.03 -22.37
C PRO A 20 16.62 -4.33 -20.88
N ALA A 21 17.53 -5.09 -20.28
CA ALA A 21 17.52 -5.34 -18.86
C ALA A 21 18.10 -4.12 -18.13
N ILE A 22 17.45 -3.69 -17.05
CA ILE A 22 17.88 -2.54 -16.25
C ILE A 22 18.20 -3.03 -14.84
N ASP A 23 19.27 -2.49 -14.27
CA ASP A 23 19.64 -2.78 -12.90
C ASP A 23 18.55 -2.29 -11.92
N GLU A 24 18.17 -3.14 -10.96
CA GLU A 24 17.08 -2.80 -10.03
C GLU A 24 17.42 -1.65 -9.08
N PHE A 25 18.70 -1.34 -8.88
CA PHE A 25 19.15 -0.21 -8.06
C PHE A 25 19.07 1.13 -8.80
N CYS A 26 18.78 1.15 -10.11
CA CYS A 26 18.52 2.41 -10.81
C CYS A 26 17.17 3.02 -10.43
N VAL A 27 16.16 2.21 -10.11
CA VAL A 27 14.80 2.68 -9.86
C VAL A 27 14.75 3.58 -8.62
N PRO A 28 15.37 3.23 -7.49
CA PRO A 28 15.39 4.09 -6.30
C PRO A 28 16.10 5.43 -6.53
N GLU A 29 17.18 5.42 -7.31
CA GLU A 29 17.87 6.64 -7.72
C GLU A 29 16.93 7.55 -8.52
N PHE A 30 16.32 6.99 -9.56
CA PHE A 30 15.39 7.71 -10.42
C PHE A 30 14.13 8.18 -9.67
N ALA A 31 13.60 7.35 -8.76
CA ALA A 31 12.41 7.64 -7.97
C ALA A 31 12.62 8.85 -7.06
N THR A 32 13.75 8.88 -6.34
CA THR A 32 14.09 9.97 -5.43
C THR A 32 14.34 11.28 -6.17
N MET A 33 14.98 11.25 -7.34
CA MET A 33 15.14 12.42 -8.22
C MET A 33 13.80 13.01 -8.67
N LEU A 34 12.82 12.15 -9.00
CA LEU A 34 11.48 12.59 -9.41
C LEU A 34 10.54 12.94 -8.25
N GLY A 35 10.99 12.73 -7.01
CA GLY A 35 10.14 12.87 -5.82
C GLY A 35 8.95 11.91 -5.83
N ARG A 36 9.16 10.66 -6.30
CA ARG A 36 8.11 9.63 -6.43
C ARG A 36 8.41 8.42 -5.56
N THR A 37 7.36 7.63 -5.30
CA THR A 37 7.54 6.29 -4.72
C THR A 37 8.31 5.40 -5.70
N ASN A 38 9.10 4.45 -5.18
CA ASN A 38 9.81 3.48 -6.02
C ASN A 38 8.87 2.68 -6.94
N ASP A 39 7.66 2.37 -6.48
CA ASP A 39 6.68 1.61 -7.27
C ASP A 39 6.16 2.44 -8.44
N SER A 40 5.79 3.71 -8.20
CA SER A 40 5.37 4.63 -9.25
C SER A 40 6.47 4.91 -10.26
N ALA A 41 7.71 5.11 -9.79
CA ALA A 41 8.87 5.35 -10.64
C ALA A 41 9.24 4.12 -11.48
N GLY A 42 9.22 2.93 -10.88
CA GLY A 42 9.47 1.66 -11.57
C GLY A 42 8.43 1.39 -12.67
N HIS A 43 7.15 1.62 -12.37
CA HIS A 43 6.07 1.51 -13.36
C HIS A 43 6.22 2.54 -14.48
N PHE A 44 6.59 3.78 -14.16
CA PHE A 44 6.86 4.80 -15.18
C PHE A 44 8.05 4.42 -16.08
N LEU A 45 9.15 3.91 -15.50
CA LEU A 45 10.31 3.43 -16.27
C LEU A 45 9.92 2.26 -17.18
N SER A 46 9.16 1.30 -16.65
CA SER A 46 8.61 0.18 -17.43
C SER A 46 7.85 0.67 -18.67
N GLN A 47 6.90 1.59 -18.49
CA GLN A 47 6.14 2.17 -19.60
C GLN A 47 7.02 2.92 -20.61
N CYS A 48 8.03 3.65 -20.13
CA CYS A 48 8.95 4.38 -21.01
C CYS A 48 9.84 3.43 -21.83
N VAL A 49 10.32 2.34 -21.22
CA VAL A 49 11.18 1.35 -21.88
C VAL A 49 10.36 0.54 -22.87
N GLU A 50 9.17 0.09 -22.49
CA GLU A 50 8.22 -0.58 -23.37
C GLU A 50 7.95 0.28 -24.63
N LEU A 51 7.61 1.55 -24.41
CA LEU A 51 7.33 2.48 -25.48
C LEU A 51 8.56 2.71 -26.39
N ALA A 52 9.73 2.97 -25.82
CA ALA A 52 10.93 3.30 -26.58
C ALA A 52 11.51 2.14 -27.39
N TYR A 53 11.37 0.89 -26.90
CA TYR A 53 12.03 -0.27 -27.48
C TYR A 53 11.08 -1.20 -28.25
N ARG A 54 9.81 -1.28 -27.88
CA ARG A 54 8.84 -2.23 -28.49
C ARG A 54 7.74 -1.56 -29.30
N LEU A 55 7.50 -0.26 -29.10
CA LEU A 55 6.47 0.50 -29.81
C LEU A 55 7.07 1.70 -30.59
N PRO A 56 7.98 1.45 -31.56
CA PRO A 56 8.77 2.51 -32.19
C PRO A 56 7.93 3.53 -32.97
N LYS A 57 6.78 3.15 -33.56
CA LYS A 57 5.93 4.10 -34.29
C LYS A 57 5.22 5.04 -33.32
N LEU A 58 4.70 4.50 -32.22
CA LEU A 58 4.09 5.29 -31.15
C LEU A 58 5.11 6.18 -30.44
N TRP A 59 6.32 5.69 -30.20
CA TRP A 59 7.42 6.49 -29.67
C TRP A 59 7.77 7.65 -30.61
N GLY A 60 7.91 7.38 -31.91
CA GLY A 60 8.12 8.42 -32.92
C GLY A 60 6.98 9.45 -32.94
N ALA A 61 5.73 9.01 -32.78
CA ALA A 61 4.58 9.92 -32.69
C ALA A 61 4.59 10.79 -31.42
N VAL A 62 5.09 10.27 -30.29
CA VAL A 62 5.31 11.06 -29.07
C VAL A 62 6.42 12.08 -29.26
N GLN A 63 7.57 11.67 -29.82
CA GLN A 63 8.69 12.57 -30.10
C GLN A 63 8.32 13.68 -31.10
N GLY A 64 7.46 13.36 -32.08
CA GLY A 64 6.91 14.32 -33.03
C GLY A 64 5.76 15.18 -32.48
N GLY A 65 5.35 15.01 -31.23
CA GLY A 65 4.27 15.78 -30.60
C GLY A 65 2.85 15.43 -31.09
N LEU A 66 2.68 14.35 -31.84
CA LEU A 66 1.39 13.89 -32.36
C LEU A 66 0.55 13.15 -31.29
N VAL A 67 1.24 12.50 -30.34
CA VAL A 67 0.62 11.76 -29.24
C VAL A 67 1.19 12.25 -27.91
N ALA A 68 0.31 12.59 -26.96
CA ALA A 68 0.74 12.97 -25.62
C ALA A 68 1.37 11.77 -24.90
N GLY A 69 2.49 11.98 -24.20
CA GLY A 69 3.22 10.90 -23.54
C GLY A 69 2.38 10.07 -22.56
N TRP A 70 1.43 10.67 -21.84
CA TRP A 70 0.54 9.93 -20.95
C TRP A 70 -0.39 8.95 -21.70
N ARG A 71 -0.82 9.29 -22.92
CA ARG A 71 -1.63 8.41 -23.78
C ARG A 71 -0.82 7.24 -24.29
N ALA A 72 0.41 7.50 -24.73
CA ALA A 72 1.30 6.44 -25.17
C ALA A 72 1.66 5.47 -24.04
N ARG A 73 1.81 5.96 -22.81
CA ARG A 73 2.03 5.13 -21.62
C ARG A 73 0.85 4.20 -21.30
N LEU A 74 -0.39 4.61 -21.55
CA LEU A 74 -1.56 3.73 -21.41
C LEU A 74 -1.52 2.56 -22.41
N VAL A 75 -1.06 2.81 -23.65
CA VAL A 75 -0.85 1.73 -24.62
C VAL A 75 0.26 0.80 -24.16
N ALA A 76 1.40 1.36 -23.75
CA ALA A 76 2.53 0.58 -23.23
C ALA A 76 2.10 -0.35 -22.07
N ASP A 77 1.25 0.12 -21.17
CA ASP A 77 0.73 -0.69 -20.06
C ASP A 77 0.03 -1.97 -20.53
N THR A 78 -0.70 -1.88 -21.64
CA THR A 78 -1.43 -3.01 -22.22
C THR A 78 -0.57 -3.95 -23.06
N THR A 79 0.67 -3.57 -23.38
CA THR A 79 1.56 -4.36 -24.26
C THR A 79 2.71 -5.06 -23.53
N ILE A 80 2.97 -4.72 -22.26
CA ILE A 80 4.06 -5.32 -21.46
C ILE A 80 3.98 -6.85 -21.44
N ASP A 81 2.79 -7.41 -21.25
CA ASP A 81 2.58 -8.86 -21.17
C ASP A 81 2.43 -9.55 -22.53
N LEU A 82 2.54 -8.80 -23.64
CA LEU A 82 2.44 -9.35 -24.99
C LEU A 82 3.79 -9.86 -25.49
N SER A 83 3.78 -10.78 -26.46
CA SER A 83 4.97 -11.12 -27.25
C SER A 83 5.43 -9.93 -28.10
N LEU A 84 6.69 -9.92 -28.53
CA LEU A 84 7.22 -8.81 -29.36
C LEU A 84 6.44 -8.63 -30.67
N GLU A 85 5.99 -9.71 -31.29
CA GLU A 85 5.17 -9.67 -32.51
C GLU A 85 3.80 -9.07 -32.25
N ALA A 86 3.14 -9.46 -31.15
CA ALA A 86 1.86 -8.91 -30.73
C ALA A 86 1.96 -7.41 -30.43
N ALA A 87 2.99 -6.99 -29.67
CA ALA A 87 3.24 -5.58 -29.37
C ALA A 87 3.50 -4.75 -30.65
N THR A 88 4.29 -5.29 -31.59
CA THR A 88 4.56 -4.66 -32.89
C THR A 88 3.29 -4.48 -33.72
N TYR A 89 2.39 -5.47 -33.69
CA TYR A 89 1.09 -5.36 -34.33
C TYR A 89 0.26 -4.24 -33.71
N VAL A 90 0.15 -4.20 -32.37
CA VAL A 90 -0.57 -3.14 -31.64
C VAL A 90 -0.01 -1.76 -32.01
N ASP A 91 1.31 -1.57 -31.97
CA ASP A 91 1.99 -0.32 -32.36
C ASP A 91 1.56 0.14 -33.75
N GLY A 92 1.58 -0.77 -34.73
CA GLY A 92 1.16 -0.50 -36.10
C GLY A 92 -0.30 -0.07 -36.26
N GLN A 93 -1.20 -0.58 -35.43
CA GLN A 93 -2.63 -0.25 -35.48
C GLN A 93 -2.94 1.07 -34.76
N VAL A 94 -2.24 1.37 -33.65
CA VAL A 94 -2.65 2.44 -32.73
C VAL A 94 -1.90 3.74 -32.91
N PHE A 95 -0.65 3.77 -33.43
CA PHE A 95 0.19 4.96 -33.35
C PHE A 95 -0.43 6.23 -33.96
N TRP A 96 -1.15 6.10 -35.08
CA TRP A 96 -1.76 7.22 -35.81
C TRP A 96 -3.10 7.69 -35.20
N CYS A 97 -3.72 6.88 -34.34
CA CYS A 97 -5.02 7.16 -33.74
C CYS A 97 -5.04 7.12 -32.21
N ALA A 98 -3.91 6.88 -31.54
CA ALA A 98 -3.80 6.74 -30.08
C ALA A 98 -4.44 7.92 -29.32
N SER A 99 -4.41 9.13 -29.89
CA SER A 99 -5.05 10.32 -29.31
C SER A 99 -6.59 10.31 -29.33
N ARG A 100 -7.22 9.35 -30.01
CA ARG A 100 -8.68 9.22 -30.15
C ARG A 100 -9.23 7.87 -29.68
N LEU A 101 -8.36 6.92 -29.35
CA LEU A 101 -8.79 5.59 -28.91
C LEU A 101 -9.41 5.66 -27.52
N THR A 102 -10.59 5.05 -27.40
CA THR A 102 -11.21 4.73 -26.11
C THR A 102 -10.57 3.47 -25.52
N PRO A 103 -10.66 3.25 -24.19
CA PRO A 103 -10.14 2.04 -23.56
C PRO A 103 -10.68 0.75 -24.19
N ALA A 104 -11.98 0.71 -24.52
CA ALA A 104 -12.60 -0.46 -25.15
C ALA A 104 -12.11 -0.72 -26.59
N GLN A 105 -11.75 0.33 -27.33
CA GLN A 105 -11.16 0.17 -28.66
C GLN A 105 -9.73 -0.34 -28.57
N LEU A 106 -8.93 0.17 -27.62
CA LEU A 106 -7.57 -0.33 -27.39
C LEU A 106 -7.59 -1.80 -26.96
N ALA A 107 -8.47 -2.16 -26.01
CA ALA A 107 -8.63 -3.54 -25.55
C ALA A 107 -8.93 -4.50 -26.71
N ARG A 108 -9.82 -4.12 -27.64
CA ARG A 108 -10.11 -4.93 -28.84
C ARG A 108 -8.88 -5.18 -29.72
N VAL A 109 -8.05 -4.17 -29.93
CA VAL A 109 -6.81 -4.30 -30.72
C VAL A 109 -5.80 -5.21 -30.01
N VAL A 110 -5.71 -5.10 -28.68
CA VAL A 110 -4.85 -5.93 -27.85
C VAL A 110 -5.34 -7.38 -27.83
N ASP A 111 -6.62 -7.62 -27.63
CA ASP A 111 -7.22 -8.96 -27.66
C ASP A 111 -7.04 -9.63 -29.03
N GLU A 112 -7.23 -8.87 -30.11
CA GLU A 112 -6.92 -9.30 -31.46
C GLU A 112 -5.45 -9.69 -31.62
N ALA A 113 -4.52 -8.90 -31.07
CA ALA A 113 -3.10 -9.23 -31.07
C ALA A 113 -2.81 -10.54 -30.30
N ARG A 114 -3.43 -10.72 -29.13
CA ARG A 114 -3.28 -11.94 -28.31
C ARG A 114 -3.76 -13.17 -29.05
N VAL A 115 -4.95 -13.11 -29.67
CA VAL A 115 -5.50 -14.24 -30.44
C VAL A 115 -4.63 -14.58 -31.65
N ARG A 116 -4.10 -13.57 -32.35
CA ARG A 116 -3.30 -13.78 -33.57
C ARG A 116 -1.89 -14.31 -33.29
N PHE A 117 -1.22 -13.79 -32.26
CA PHE A 117 0.22 -13.99 -32.05
C PHE A 117 0.55 -14.74 -30.76
N MET A 118 -0.44 -15.01 -29.91
CA MET A 118 -0.27 -15.72 -28.63
C MET A 118 -1.38 -16.75 -28.38
N PRO A 119 -1.75 -17.61 -29.36
CA PRO A 119 -2.90 -18.50 -29.27
C PRO A 119 -2.79 -19.49 -28.10
N ASP A 120 -1.59 -20.02 -27.83
CA ASP A 120 -1.35 -20.95 -26.73
C ASP A 120 -1.60 -20.28 -25.37
N GLN A 121 -1.13 -19.04 -25.18
CA GLN A 121 -1.39 -18.30 -23.94
C GLN A 121 -2.86 -17.92 -23.77
N VAL A 122 -3.59 -17.73 -24.86
CA VAL A 122 -5.05 -17.53 -24.82
C VAL A 122 -5.74 -18.82 -24.38
N ALA A 123 -5.34 -19.97 -24.93
CA ALA A 123 -5.87 -21.28 -24.53
C ALA A 123 -5.60 -21.57 -23.05
N ASP A 124 -4.36 -21.38 -22.60
CA ASP A 124 -3.96 -21.48 -21.19
C ASP A 124 -4.76 -20.54 -20.29
N ALA A 125 -4.96 -19.30 -20.72
CA ALA A 125 -5.71 -18.32 -19.94
C ALA A 125 -7.19 -18.69 -19.86
N LEU A 126 -7.77 -19.28 -20.90
CA LEU A 126 -9.15 -19.80 -20.88
C LEU A 126 -9.28 -21.01 -19.95
N GLU A 127 -8.29 -21.91 -19.94
CA GLU A 127 -8.23 -23.05 -19.02
C GLU A 127 -8.10 -22.59 -17.57
N LYS A 128 -7.16 -21.68 -17.27
CA LYS A 128 -6.97 -21.10 -15.93
C LYS A 128 -8.15 -20.20 -15.52
N SER A 129 -8.81 -19.56 -16.48
CA SER A 129 -10.03 -18.77 -16.27
C SER A 129 -11.22 -19.62 -15.83
N ALA A 130 -11.17 -20.95 -15.97
CA ALA A 130 -12.24 -21.81 -15.48
C ALA A 130 -12.41 -21.71 -13.95
N ASP A 131 -11.39 -21.23 -13.22
CA ASP A 131 -11.49 -20.88 -11.80
C ASP A 131 -11.08 -19.42 -11.52
N LYS A 132 -11.95 -18.47 -11.89
CA LYS A 132 -11.78 -17.02 -11.63
C LYS A 132 -12.30 -16.58 -10.25
N ARG A 133 -12.73 -17.52 -9.41
CA ARG A 133 -13.37 -17.19 -8.13
C ARG A 133 -12.35 -16.56 -7.18
N HIS A 134 -12.66 -15.39 -6.64
CA HIS A 134 -11.80 -14.72 -5.68
C HIS A 134 -12.61 -13.75 -4.82
N VAL A 135 -12.07 -13.40 -3.66
CA VAL A 135 -12.61 -12.38 -2.77
C VAL A 135 -11.44 -11.52 -2.29
N THR A 136 -11.51 -10.22 -2.53
CA THR A 136 -10.48 -9.25 -2.15
C THR A 136 -11.10 -8.13 -1.31
N PHE A 137 -10.37 -7.74 -0.27
CA PHE A 137 -10.70 -6.59 0.56
C PHE A 137 -9.75 -5.46 0.19
N ASP A 138 -10.30 -4.30 -0.18
CA ASP A 138 -9.48 -3.16 -0.52
C ASP A 138 -8.92 -2.50 0.75
N THR A 139 -7.70 -2.89 1.10
CA THR A 139 -6.97 -2.36 2.27
C THR A 139 -6.12 -1.13 1.94
N GLU A 140 -6.03 -0.75 0.66
CA GLU A 140 -5.12 0.29 0.18
C GLU A 140 -5.85 1.58 -0.23
N GLN A 141 -7.12 1.51 -0.64
CA GLN A 141 -7.94 2.68 -0.96
C GLN A 141 -8.53 3.34 0.30
N ALA A 142 -8.31 4.65 0.43
CA ALA A 142 -8.83 5.47 1.52
C ALA A 142 -10.14 6.16 1.10
N SER A 143 -11.28 5.61 1.50
CA SER A 143 -12.55 6.36 1.51
C SER A 143 -12.71 7.09 2.85
N TYR A 144 -13.28 8.30 2.81
CA TYR A 144 -13.44 9.17 3.98
C TYR A 144 -14.68 8.84 4.81
N ASP A 145 -15.55 7.97 4.31
CA ASP A 145 -16.83 7.57 4.91
C ASP A 145 -16.70 6.43 5.93
N GLY A 146 -15.49 5.89 6.12
CA GLY A 146 -15.23 4.79 7.05
C GLY A 146 -15.61 3.40 6.51
N THR A 147 -15.97 3.28 5.22
CA THR A 147 -16.31 1.99 4.60
C THR A 147 -15.06 1.28 4.03
N MET A 148 -15.16 -0.01 3.70
CA MET A 148 -14.11 -0.78 3.01
C MET A 148 -14.73 -1.48 1.82
N GLY A 149 -14.08 -1.38 0.66
CA GLY A 149 -14.50 -2.06 -0.56
C GLY A 149 -14.28 -3.58 -0.44
N LEU A 150 -15.27 -4.34 -0.88
CA LEU A 150 -15.20 -5.79 -1.09
C LEU A 150 -15.44 -6.04 -2.57
N GLU A 151 -14.49 -6.71 -3.22
CA GLU A 151 -14.67 -7.22 -4.58
C GLU A 151 -14.67 -8.74 -4.53
N ALA A 152 -15.65 -9.36 -5.18
CA ALA A 152 -15.79 -10.81 -5.19
C ALA A 152 -16.28 -11.29 -6.55
N SER A 153 -15.64 -12.35 -7.04
CA SER A 153 -16.12 -13.17 -8.15
C SER A 153 -16.47 -14.53 -7.59
N LEU A 154 -17.76 -14.89 -7.61
CA LEU A 154 -18.28 -16.15 -7.07
C LEU A 154 -18.91 -16.98 -8.20
N GLU A 155 -19.14 -18.25 -7.92
CA GLU A 155 -20.00 -19.08 -8.76
C GLU A 155 -21.43 -18.53 -8.77
N ILE A 156 -22.13 -18.62 -9.90
CA ILE A 156 -23.47 -18.03 -10.06
C ILE A 156 -24.44 -18.51 -8.96
N PRO A 157 -24.52 -19.81 -8.62
CA PRO A 157 -25.37 -20.28 -7.52
C PRO A 157 -25.03 -19.63 -6.16
N ASP A 158 -23.73 -19.52 -5.84
CA ASP A 158 -23.26 -18.93 -4.59
C ASP A 158 -23.50 -17.42 -4.54
N ALA A 159 -23.28 -16.71 -5.65
CA ALA A 159 -23.58 -15.29 -5.78
C ALA A 159 -25.08 -15.01 -5.57
N LEU A 160 -25.95 -15.85 -6.14
CA LEU A 160 -27.40 -15.75 -5.96
C LEU A 160 -27.82 -16.07 -4.53
N ALA A 161 -27.23 -17.09 -3.91
CA ALA A 161 -27.48 -17.44 -2.51
C ALA A 161 -27.07 -16.30 -1.56
N LEU A 162 -25.87 -15.73 -1.77
CA LEU A 162 -25.38 -14.59 -1.01
C LEU A 162 -26.28 -13.36 -1.20
N ALA A 163 -26.67 -13.04 -2.44
CA ALA A 163 -27.58 -11.94 -2.72
C ALA A 163 -28.95 -12.12 -2.05
N ALA A 164 -29.48 -13.34 -2.04
CA ALA A 164 -30.74 -13.67 -1.35
C ALA A 164 -30.60 -13.53 0.17
N ALA A 165 -29.51 -14.00 0.76
CA ALA A 165 -29.24 -13.87 2.19
C ALA A 165 -29.12 -12.39 2.62
N VAL A 166 -28.35 -11.59 1.89
CA VAL A 166 -28.22 -10.14 2.13
C VAL A 166 -29.55 -9.42 1.97
N LYS A 167 -30.34 -9.77 0.95
CA LYS A 167 -31.67 -9.20 0.74
C LYS A 167 -32.60 -9.53 1.92
N SER A 168 -32.64 -10.79 2.34
CA SER A 168 -33.45 -11.25 3.47
C SER A 168 -33.09 -10.52 4.77
N GLY A 169 -31.80 -10.41 5.07
CA GLY A 169 -31.32 -9.66 6.24
C GLY A 169 -31.70 -8.17 6.18
N ALA A 170 -31.59 -7.53 5.01
CA ALA A 170 -31.98 -6.14 4.84
C ALA A 170 -33.50 -5.91 5.04
N GLU A 171 -34.34 -6.83 4.56
CA GLU A 171 -35.79 -6.82 4.80
C GLU A 171 -36.13 -7.03 6.28
N HIS A 172 -35.38 -7.90 6.96
CA HIS A 172 -35.54 -8.13 8.39
C HIS A 172 -35.19 -6.87 9.20
N LEU A 173 -34.06 -6.21 8.90
CA LEU A 173 -33.68 -4.93 9.51
C LEU A 173 -34.73 -3.83 9.28
N ALA A 174 -35.34 -3.79 8.09
CA ALA A 174 -36.44 -2.87 7.80
C ALA A 174 -37.67 -3.15 8.68
N LYS A 175 -38.03 -4.42 8.89
CA LYS A 175 -39.15 -4.82 9.77
C LYS A 175 -38.87 -4.51 11.25
N LEU A 176 -37.62 -4.58 11.67
CA LEU A 176 -37.17 -4.17 13.00
C LEU A 176 -37.11 -2.64 13.20
N GLY A 177 -37.46 -1.86 12.17
CA GLY A 177 -37.56 -0.41 12.26
C GLY A 177 -36.28 0.36 11.92
N SER A 178 -35.29 -0.26 11.26
CA SER A 178 -34.08 0.45 10.81
C SER A 178 -34.44 1.57 9.83
N THR A 179 -33.95 2.78 10.14
CA THR A 179 -34.11 4.00 9.34
C THR A 179 -33.07 4.14 8.22
N ASP A 180 -32.16 3.17 8.05
CA ASP A 180 -31.10 3.23 7.05
C ASP A 180 -31.66 3.09 5.62
N THR A 181 -30.86 3.54 4.64
CA THR A 181 -31.18 3.33 3.22
C THR A 181 -31.22 1.83 2.88
N VAL A 182 -31.84 1.49 1.74
CA VAL A 182 -31.90 0.09 1.29
C VAL A 182 -30.51 -0.52 1.17
N ASP A 183 -29.56 0.22 0.60
CA ASP A 183 -28.18 -0.26 0.45
C ASP A 183 -27.41 -0.24 1.78
N GLY A 184 -27.69 0.70 2.69
CA GLY A 184 -27.16 0.69 4.05
C GLY A 184 -27.58 -0.57 4.82
N ARG A 185 -28.86 -0.95 4.75
CA ARG A 185 -29.37 -2.20 5.35
C ARG A 185 -28.77 -3.45 4.72
N ARG A 186 -28.50 -3.46 3.42
CA ARG A 186 -27.79 -4.56 2.74
C ARG A 186 -26.35 -4.70 3.23
N ALA A 187 -25.63 -3.59 3.39
CA ALA A 187 -24.29 -3.60 3.95
C ALA A 187 -24.27 -4.12 5.39
N THR A 188 -25.21 -3.66 6.23
CA THR A 188 -25.38 -4.14 7.61
C THR A 188 -25.69 -5.64 7.65
N ALA A 189 -26.63 -6.10 6.81
CA ALA A 189 -27.01 -7.51 6.71
C ALA A 189 -25.84 -8.41 6.26
N LEU A 190 -25.02 -7.95 5.31
CA LEU A 190 -23.81 -8.68 4.92
C LEU A 190 -22.81 -8.77 6.09
N GLY A 191 -22.66 -7.69 6.88
CA GLY A 191 -21.86 -7.70 8.10
C GLY A 191 -22.41 -8.62 9.20
N ASP A 192 -23.74 -8.73 9.33
CA ASP A 192 -24.40 -9.64 10.28
C ASP A 192 -24.15 -11.11 9.93
N LEU A 193 -24.19 -11.46 8.62
CA LEU A 193 -23.84 -12.80 8.15
C LEU A 193 -22.40 -13.18 8.56
N ALA A 194 -21.44 -12.26 8.39
CA ALA A 194 -20.06 -12.49 8.81
C ALA A 194 -19.93 -12.64 10.34
N ARG A 195 -20.58 -11.77 11.13
CA ARG A 195 -20.57 -11.85 12.60
C ARG A 195 -21.13 -13.17 13.12
N THR A 196 -22.26 -13.61 12.56
CA THR A 196 -22.94 -14.85 12.97
C THR A 196 -22.10 -16.08 12.64
N GLN A 197 -21.38 -16.05 11.51
CA GLN A 197 -20.47 -17.14 11.16
C GLN A 197 -19.24 -17.19 12.07
N LEU A 198 -18.69 -16.05 12.50
CA LEU A 198 -17.58 -16.00 13.46
C LEU A 198 -17.97 -16.47 14.87
N THR A 199 -19.26 -16.45 15.21
CA THR A 199 -19.78 -17.03 16.47
C THR A 199 -20.03 -18.53 16.40
N LEU A 200 -20.18 -19.10 15.20
CA LEU A 200 -20.19 -20.54 14.99
C LEU A 200 -18.73 -21.00 14.90
N GLY A 201 -18.13 -21.29 16.05
CA GLY A 201 -16.77 -21.84 16.11
C GLY A 201 -16.67 -23.06 15.18
N PHE A 202 -15.67 -23.06 14.29
CA PHE A 202 -15.21 -24.30 13.70
C PHE A 202 -14.44 -25.06 14.78
N ASP A 203 -15.19 -25.73 15.66
CA ASP A 203 -14.61 -26.68 16.60
C ASP A 203 -14.15 -27.91 15.82
N GLU A 204 -12.86 -28.01 15.55
CA GLU A 204 -12.23 -29.29 15.21
C GLU A 204 -12.19 -30.17 16.47
N ASN A 205 -13.30 -30.87 16.73
CA ASN A 205 -13.38 -32.31 17.06
C ASN A 205 -14.63 -32.63 17.89
N ASP A 206 -15.42 -33.57 17.36
CA ASP A 206 -16.42 -34.34 18.08
C ASP A 206 -15.82 -35.06 19.29
N ALA A 207 -16.41 -34.88 20.48
CA ALA A 207 -16.98 -35.96 21.29
C ALA A 207 -17.51 -35.46 22.65
N GLU A 208 -18.79 -35.76 22.89
CA GLU A 208 -19.45 -35.95 24.19
C GLU A 208 -19.76 -34.73 25.08
N THR A 209 -21.05 -34.35 25.04
CA THR A 209 -21.91 -33.90 26.15
C THR A 209 -21.37 -32.86 27.13
N SER A 210 -21.87 -31.62 27.05
CA SER A 210 -22.39 -30.82 28.19
C SER A 210 -22.86 -29.40 27.79
N PRO A 211 -23.67 -28.72 28.62
CA PRO A 211 -24.80 -27.91 28.17
C PRO A 211 -24.44 -26.46 27.84
N VAL A 212 -25.35 -25.84 27.08
CA VAL A 212 -25.55 -24.40 26.81
C VAL A 212 -24.64 -23.50 27.66
N ALA A 213 -23.45 -23.24 27.14
CA ALA A 213 -22.61 -22.18 27.67
C ALA A 213 -23.19 -20.85 27.17
N THR A 214 -23.90 -20.13 28.04
CA THR A 214 -24.05 -18.68 27.95
C THR A 214 -22.67 -18.05 28.21
N GLY A 215 -21.76 -18.21 27.26
CA GLY A 215 -20.46 -17.56 27.24
C GLY A 215 -20.62 -16.18 26.63
N SER A 216 -20.41 -15.14 27.43
CA SER A 216 -20.18 -13.77 26.97
C SER A 216 -19.23 -13.80 25.77
N SER A 217 -19.75 -13.52 24.57
CA SER A 217 -18.96 -13.54 23.34
C SER A 217 -17.83 -12.53 23.47
N ALA A 218 -16.59 -12.99 23.41
CA ALA A 218 -15.47 -12.10 23.18
C ALA A 218 -15.76 -11.28 21.89
N PRO A 219 -15.53 -9.96 21.88
CA PRO A 219 -15.88 -9.13 20.75
C PRO A 219 -15.15 -9.62 19.50
N ALA A 220 -15.91 -10.02 18.48
CA ALA A 220 -15.41 -10.66 17.25
C ALA A 220 -14.58 -9.73 16.36
N THR A 221 -14.44 -8.45 16.72
CA THR A 221 -13.65 -7.47 15.97
C THR A 221 -12.98 -6.50 16.94
N GLN A 222 -11.64 -6.54 16.99
CA GLN A 222 -10.84 -5.57 17.73
C GLN A 222 -10.48 -4.39 16.83
N VAL A 223 -10.85 -3.17 17.23
CA VAL A 223 -10.46 -1.93 16.54
C VAL A 223 -9.51 -1.15 17.43
N VAL A 224 -8.26 -0.98 16.99
CA VAL A 224 -7.25 -0.15 17.68
C VAL A 224 -7.29 1.26 17.09
N LEU A 225 -7.79 2.19 17.89
CA LEU A 225 -7.89 3.61 17.54
C LEU A 225 -6.65 4.36 18.01
N HIS A 226 -6.03 5.11 17.10
CA HIS A 226 -4.93 6.04 17.43
C HIS A 226 -5.47 7.47 17.31
N ALA A 227 -6.21 7.90 18.34
CA ALA A 227 -6.83 9.22 18.36
C ALA A 227 -5.87 10.25 18.96
N HIS A 228 -5.45 11.23 18.15
CA HIS A 228 -4.76 12.43 18.62
C HIS A 228 -5.82 13.47 18.97
N LEU A 229 -6.29 13.46 20.21
CA LEU A 229 -7.25 14.43 20.72
C LEU A 229 -6.50 15.51 21.51
N SER A 230 -6.87 16.78 21.33
CA SER A 230 -6.41 17.83 22.25
C SER A 230 -6.98 17.58 23.65
N ALA A 231 -6.33 18.11 24.70
CA ALA A 231 -6.88 18.03 26.06
C ALA A 231 -8.32 18.60 26.13
N ASP A 232 -8.60 19.61 25.30
CA ASP A 232 -9.90 20.28 25.22
C ASP A 232 -10.98 19.42 24.55
N ALA A 233 -10.58 18.54 23.62
CA ALA A 233 -11.46 17.56 22.97
C ALA A 233 -11.97 16.49 23.95
N ILE A 234 -11.21 16.21 25.00
CA ILE A 234 -11.53 15.20 26.01
C ILE A 234 -12.35 15.82 27.16
N THR A 235 -12.05 17.08 27.52
CA THR A 235 -12.66 17.76 28.66
C THR A 235 -13.95 18.51 28.34
N HIS A 236 -14.36 18.56 27.06
CA HIS A 236 -15.50 19.36 26.57
C HIS A 236 -15.42 20.85 26.92
N HIS A 237 -14.23 21.36 27.24
CA HIS A 237 -14.11 22.67 27.87
C HIS A 237 -14.20 23.83 26.88
N ASP A 238 -14.20 23.57 25.56
CA ASP A 238 -14.18 24.66 24.60
C ASP A 238 -14.89 24.43 23.26
N LEU A 239 -16.17 24.02 23.30
CA LEU A 239 -17.07 24.26 22.15
C LEU A 239 -17.46 25.74 22.01
N THR A 240 -17.02 26.63 22.93
CA THR A 240 -17.48 28.02 22.98
C THR A 240 -16.40 29.10 22.79
N THR A 241 -15.10 28.79 22.87
CA THR A 241 -14.04 29.83 22.89
C THR A 241 -12.85 29.59 21.95
N ALA A 242 -12.95 28.66 20.99
CA ALA A 242 -12.13 28.70 19.80
C ALA A 242 -13.00 29.10 18.60
N GLY A 243 -12.91 30.37 18.19
CA GLY A 243 -13.57 30.94 17.01
C GLY A 243 -13.13 30.36 15.66
N THR A 244 -12.75 29.08 15.62
CA THR A 244 -12.52 28.29 14.43
C THR A 244 -13.25 26.97 14.66
N GLY A 245 -14.47 26.84 14.11
CA GLY A 245 -15.29 25.63 14.18
C GLY A 245 -14.66 24.44 13.44
N GLN A 246 -13.49 24.01 13.88
CA GLN A 246 -12.79 22.83 13.37
C GLN A 246 -13.31 21.62 14.14
N GLU A 247 -14.01 20.74 13.42
CA GLU A 247 -14.41 19.45 13.94
C GLU A 247 -13.17 18.59 14.24
N LEU A 248 -13.20 17.92 15.38
CA LEU A 248 -12.13 17.03 15.82
C LEU A 248 -12.18 15.73 15.02
N VAL A 249 -11.01 15.22 14.62
CA VAL A 249 -10.89 13.99 13.82
C VAL A 249 -10.05 12.94 14.55
N GLY A 250 -10.52 11.70 14.55
CA GLY A 250 -9.71 10.54 14.94
C GLY A 250 -9.06 9.87 13.73
N ARG A 251 -7.99 9.10 13.97
CA ARG A 251 -7.33 8.29 12.93
C ARG A 251 -7.31 6.82 13.32
N ILE A 252 -7.63 5.93 12.38
CA ILE A 252 -7.40 4.48 12.55
C ILE A 252 -6.14 4.09 11.79
N GLU A 253 -5.14 3.62 12.52
CA GLU A 253 -3.91 3.14 11.91
C GLU A 253 -4.06 1.78 11.21
N GLN A 254 -4.82 0.85 11.80
CA GLN A 254 -5.09 -0.48 11.23
C GLN A 254 -5.89 -0.44 9.92
N ALA A 255 -6.53 0.70 9.61
CA ALA A 255 -7.25 0.93 8.38
C ALA A 255 -6.59 2.04 7.55
N SER A 256 -5.25 2.06 7.48
CA SER A 256 -4.48 2.96 6.61
C SER A 256 -4.64 4.45 6.93
N GLN A 257 -4.66 4.82 8.23
CA GLN A 257 -4.77 6.22 8.70
C GLN A 257 -6.10 6.91 8.33
N ARG A 258 -7.20 6.14 8.21
CA ARG A 258 -8.55 6.66 7.95
C ARG A 258 -8.93 7.74 8.95
N LEU A 259 -9.41 8.87 8.44
CA LEU A 259 -9.99 9.96 9.23
C LEU A 259 -11.41 9.58 9.64
N LEU A 260 -11.76 9.85 10.89
CA LEU A 260 -13.09 9.61 11.45
C LEU A 260 -13.57 10.85 12.18
N SER A 261 -14.86 11.11 12.09
CA SER A 261 -15.51 12.06 12.99
C SER A 261 -15.56 11.50 14.42
N VAL A 262 -15.60 12.40 15.40
CA VAL A 262 -15.83 12.03 16.81
C VAL A 262 -17.18 11.32 17.00
N GLU A 263 -18.20 11.67 16.20
CA GLU A 263 -19.53 11.04 16.25
C GLU A 263 -19.50 9.57 15.83
N GLN A 264 -18.76 9.23 14.76
CA GLN A 264 -18.56 7.85 14.35
C GLN A 264 -17.83 7.03 15.42
N ILE A 265 -16.80 7.61 16.05
CA ILE A 265 -16.07 6.95 17.15
C ILE A 265 -17.01 6.71 18.34
N ARG A 266 -17.82 7.70 18.71
CA ARG A 266 -18.82 7.57 19.78
C ARG A 266 -19.83 6.47 19.47
N ALA A 267 -20.30 6.38 18.23
CA ALA A 267 -21.22 5.33 17.80
C ALA A 267 -20.62 3.93 17.97
N TRP A 268 -19.33 3.75 17.70
CA TRP A 268 -18.64 2.48 17.90
C TRP A 268 -18.40 2.15 19.38
N CYS A 269 -18.04 3.13 20.21
CA CYS A 269 -17.93 2.90 21.66
C CYS A 269 -19.26 2.48 22.30
N GLY A 270 -20.40 2.86 21.71
CA GLY A 270 -21.73 2.45 22.17
C GLY A 270 -22.17 1.07 21.69
N ARG A 271 -21.40 0.41 20.82
CA ARG A 271 -21.74 -0.90 20.26
C ARG A 271 -21.22 -2.02 21.15
N PRO A 272 -22.08 -2.92 21.66
CA PRO A 272 -21.65 -4.01 22.54
C PRO A 272 -20.81 -5.07 21.84
N ASP A 273 -20.81 -5.10 20.50
CA ASP A 273 -20.06 -6.04 19.67
C ASP A 273 -18.67 -5.52 19.23
N VAL A 274 -18.30 -4.29 19.62
CA VAL A 274 -17.01 -3.66 19.27
C VAL A 274 -16.16 -3.46 20.51
N ALA A 275 -14.96 -4.07 20.54
CA ALA A 275 -13.96 -3.75 21.55
C ALA A 275 -13.16 -2.51 21.14
N VAL A 276 -13.35 -1.41 21.88
CA VAL A 276 -12.51 -0.21 21.78
C VAL A 276 -11.46 -0.24 22.89
N VAL A 277 -10.18 -0.32 22.51
CA VAL A 277 -9.05 -0.27 23.46
C VAL A 277 -8.40 1.10 23.38
N VAL A 278 -8.44 1.85 24.48
CA VAL A 278 -7.74 3.14 24.61
C VAL A 278 -6.33 2.88 25.12
N LYS A 279 -5.32 3.23 24.31
CA LYS A 279 -3.91 3.16 24.70
C LYS A 279 -3.42 4.54 25.18
N PRO A 280 -2.50 4.61 26.16
CA PRO A 280 -1.92 5.88 26.60
C PRO A 280 -1.17 6.57 25.46
N VAL A 281 -1.15 7.90 25.49
CA VAL A 281 -0.37 8.73 24.55
C VAL A 281 1.11 8.45 24.76
N ILE A 282 1.83 8.16 23.67
CA ILE A 282 3.27 7.99 23.67
C ILE A 282 3.92 9.38 23.58
N ASP A 283 4.67 9.79 24.60
CA ASP A 283 5.48 11.02 24.49
C ASP A 283 6.71 10.76 23.63
N LEU A 284 6.68 11.26 22.39
CA LEU A 284 7.77 11.06 21.43
C LEU A 284 9.08 11.73 21.85
N ARG A 285 9.08 12.61 22.85
CA ARG A 285 10.29 13.23 23.44
C ARG A 285 11.00 12.32 24.45
N GLU A 286 10.32 11.31 24.98
CA GLU A 286 10.94 10.36 25.90
C GLU A 286 12.01 9.53 25.16
N ARG A 287 13.24 9.53 25.66
CA ARG A 287 14.28 8.64 25.16
C ARG A 287 14.17 7.29 25.85
N LEU A 288 13.82 6.25 25.08
CA LEU A 288 13.74 4.88 25.56
C LEU A 288 14.93 4.08 25.03
N GLU A 289 15.48 3.20 25.85
CA GLU A 289 16.56 2.29 25.46
C GLU A 289 16.44 0.94 26.15
N CYS A 290 16.94 -0.10 25.50
CA CYS A 290 17.14 -1.42 26.10
C CYS A 290 18.54 -1.96 25.81
N ARG A 291 18.97 -2.95 26.59
CA ARG A 291 20.30 -3.57 26.43
C ARG A 291 20.34 -4.62 25.32
N GLY A 292 19.22 -5.26 25.00
CA GLY A 292 19.17 -6.30 23.97
C GLY A 292 19.12 -5.73 22.56
N TYR A 293 19.52 -6.54 21.59
CA TYR A 293 19.38 -6.25 20.16
C TYR A 293 17.91 -6.05 19.76
N GLU A 294 17.01 -6.90 20.26
CA GLU A 294 15.60 -6.82 19.96
C GLU A 294 14.94 -5.66 20.73
N PRO A 295 14.24 -4.73 20.06
CA PRO A 295 13.54 -3.66 20.73
C PRO A 295 12.34 -4.21 21.51
N THR A 296 12.13 -3.68 22.71
CA THR A 296 10.90 -3.94 23.48
C THR A 296 9.66 -3.42 22.74
N GLU A 297 8.48 -3.94 23.08
CA GLU A 297 7.23 -3.47 22.46
C GLU A 297 7.01 -1.96 22.65
N LYS A 298 7.37 -1.40 23.82
CA LYS A 298 7.28 0.06 24.07
C LYS A 298 8.18 0.84 23.10
N ILE A 299 9.43 0.40 22.91
CA ILE A 299 10.38 1.05 21.98
C ILE A 299 9.90 0.89 20.54
N ARG A 300 9.40 -0.30 20.18
CA ARG A 300 8.87 -0.58 18.84
C ARG A 300 7.71 0.35 18.49
N GLU A 301 6.70 0.43 19.36
CA GLU A 301 5.55 1.31 19.15
C GLU A 301 5.95 2.78 19.09
N HIS A 302 6.92 3.21 19.92
CA HIS A 302 7.46 4.57 19.88
C HIS A 302 8.05 4.91 18.51
N VAL A 303 8.90 4.05 17.97
CA VAL A 303 9.54 4.26 16.65
C VAL A 303 8.52 4.22 15.53
N ILE A 304 7.57 3.28 15.57
CA ILE A 304 6.48 3.17 14.58
C ILE A 304 5.64 4.46 14.54
N VAL A 305 5.23 4.98 15.70
CA VAL A 305 4.41 6.19 15.78
C VAL A 305 5.21 7.42 15.36
N ARG A 306 6.49 7.52 15.74
CA ARG A 306 7.37 8.62 15.34
C ARG A 306 7.57 8.66 13.82
N ASP A 307 7.90 7.52 13.22
CA ASP A 307 8.25 7.46 11.81
C ASP A 307 7.01 7.45 10.92
N GLY A 308 5.93 6.76 11.32
CA GLY A 308 4.64 6.65 10.62
C GLY A 308 4.70 5.84 9.31
N THR A 309 5.75 6.05 8.53
CA THR A 309 6.09 5.32 7.30
C THR A 309 7.56 4.93 7.30
N CYS A 310 7.94 4.09 6.35
CA CYS A 310 9.32 3.83 6.00
C CYS A 310 10.08 5.15 5.83
N VAL A 311 11.23 5.28 6.50
CA VAL A 311 12.02 6.53 6.54
C VAL A 311 12.84 6.78 5.28
N PHE A 312 12.82 5.85 4.33
CA PHE A 312 13.40 6.07 3.01
C PHE A 312 12.64 7.19 2.28
N PRO A 313 13.32 8.12 1.59
CA PRO A 313 12.66 9.27 0.99
C PRO A 313 11.54 8.88 0.02
N TRP A 314 10.40 9.59 0.09
CA TRP A 314 9.16 9.35 -0.69
C TRP A 314 8.50 7.97 -0.50
N CYS A 315 8.97 7.14 0.43
CA CYS A 315 8.32 5.85 0.70
C CYS A 315 7.07 6.02 1.59
N GLY A 316 5.90 5.66 1.06
CA GLY A 316 4.63 5.68 1.81
C GLY A 316 4.31 4.38 2.56
N ARG A 317 5.22 3.40 2.60
CA ARG A 317 4.92 2.10 3.26
C ARG A 317 4.78 2.31 4.76
N ASN A 318 3.65 1.89 5.33
CA ASN A 318 3.37 2.01 6.76
C ASN A 318 4.48 1.38 7.63
N ALA A 319 4.91 2.10 8.69
CA ALA A 319 6.00 1.69 9.58
C ALA A 319 5.73 0.37 10.32
N ARG A 320 4.46 0.00 10.56
CA ARG A 320 4.08 -1.32 11.14
C ARG A 320 4.45 -2.51 10.25
N ARG A 321 4.60 -2.27 8.95
CA ARG A 321 5.06 -3.27 7.96
C ARG A 321 6.56 -3.16 7.69
N CYS A 322 7.30 -2.40 8.51
CA CYS A 322 8.73 -2.17 8.37
C CYS A 322 9.52 -2.91 9.45
N ASP A 323 10.76 -3.22 9.13
CA ASP A 323 11.75 -3.64 10.11
C ASP A 323 12.28 -2.38 10.84
N LEU A 324 12.69 -2.53 12.09
CA LEU A 324 13.39 -1.47 12.82
C LEU A 324 14.90 -1.70 12.66
N ASP A 325 15.53 -0.82 11.91
CA ASP A 325 16.94 -0.89 11.56
C ASP A 325 17.74 0.04 12.49
N HIS A 326 18.87 -0.46 13.00
CA HIS A 326 19.78 0.37 13.77
C HIS A 326 20.56 1.32 12.84
N VAL A 327 20.53 2.62 13.15
CA VAL A 327 21.25 3.65 12.39
C VAL A 327 22.75 3.44 12.54
N VAL A 328 23.23 3.46 13.78
CA VAL A 328 24.53 2.92 14.20
C VAL A 328 24.31 1.46 14.53
N ALA A 329 24.99 0.57 13.80
CA ALA A 329 24.82 -0.87 13.93
C ALA A 329 25.05 -1.35 15.37
N TYR A 330 24.19 -2.23 15.84
CA TYR A 330 24.37 -2.93 17.10
C TYR A 330 25.51 -3.94 16.99
N ASP A 331 26.39 -3.97 17.98
CA ASP A 331 27.47 -4.96 18.06
C ASP A 331 27.00 -6.15 18.91
N HIS A 332 26.94 -7.33 18.28
CA HIS A 332 26.48 -8.55 18.93
C HIS A 332 27.49 -9.14 19.91
N ASP A 333 28.78 -8.90 19.69
CA ASP A 333 29.87 -9.43 20.51
C ASP A 333 30.16 -8.49 21.68
N HIS A 334 30.10 -7.18 21.44
CA HIS A 334 30.37 -6.13 22.42
C HIS A 334 29.28 -5.04 22.42
N PRO A 335 28.08 -5.31 22.98
CA PRO A 335 26.94 -4.40 22.94
C PRO A 335 27.20 -2.95 23.39
N GLU A 336 28.16 -2.75 24.28
CA GLU A 336 28.56 -1.44 24.80
C GLU A 336 29.40 -0.61 23.80
N GLN A 337 29.96 -1.24 22.77
CA GLN A 337 30.78 -0.59 21.74
C GLN A 337 29.98 -0.27 20.47
N GLY A 338 28.85 -0.96 20.27
CA GLY A 338 27.92 -0.71 19.17
C GLY A 338 26.84 0.34 19.46
N GLY A 339 25.98 0.57 18.48
CA GLY A 339 24.80 1.41 18.63
C GLY A 339 23.75 0.74 19.51
N ARG A 340 23.33 1.42 20.59
CA ARG A 340 22.33 0.89 21.52
C ARG A 340 20.97 0.76 20.84
N THR A 341 20.14 -0.18 21.29
CA THR A 341 18.74 -0.28 20.88
C THR A 341 17.93 0.79 21.60
N SER A 342 17.80 1.95 20.98
CA SER A 342 17.13 3.13 21.55
C SER A 342 16.28 3.86 20.52
N THR A 343 15.33 4.65 20.99
CA THR A 343 14.41 5.38 20.11
C THR A 343 15.17 6.31 19.16
N ASP A 344 16.28 6.91 19.57
CA ASP A 344 17.15 7.78 18.75
C ASP A 344 18.16 7.03 17.86
N ASN A 345 18.22 5.70 17.90
CA ASN A 345 19.11 4.88 17.06
C ASN A 345 18.36 3.84 16.20
N LEU A 346 17.03 3.82 16.26
CA LEU A 346 16.20 2.93 15.44
C LEU A 346 15.44 3.73 14.38
N ALA A 347 15.32 3.17 13.19
CA ALA A 347 14.56 3.74 12.08
C ALA A 347 13.68 2.69 11.41
N ALA A 348 12.43 3.05 11.09
CA ALA A 348 11.52 2.16 10.39
C ALA A 348 11.90 2.05 8.90
N LEU A 349 12.39 0.89 8.46
CA LEU A 349 12.72 0.61 7.06
C LEU A 349 11.96 -0.60 6.54
N CYS A 350 11.27 -0.45 5.42
CA CYS A 350 10.67 -1.61 4.79
C CYS A 350 11.74 -2.56 4.25
N ARG A 351 11.43 -3.85 4.16
CA ARG A 351 12.34 -4.89 3.65
C ARG A 351 13.09 -4.50 2.37
N ARG A 352 12.43 -3.81 1.44
CA ARG A 352 13.06 -3.31 0.21
C ARG A 352 14.16 -2.27 0.50
N HIS A 353 13.84 -1.24 1.27
CA HIS A 353 14.76 -0.12 1.55
C HIS A 353 15.83 -0.49 2.56
N HIS A 354 15.54 -1.39 3.49
CA HIS A 354 16.56 -2.00 4.34
C HIS A 354 17.64 -2.69 3.49
N ARG A 355 17.24 -3.51 2.51
CA ARG A 355 18.18 -4.18 1.60
C ARG A 355 18.93 -3.19 0.71
N LEU A 356 18.26 -2.11 0.30
CA LEU A 356 18.88 -1.02 -0.46
C LEU A 356 20.00 -0.33 0.31
N LYS A 357 19.79 -0.04 1.61
CA LYS A 357 20.85 0.44 2.52
C LYS A 357 22.00 -0.57 2.57
N THR A 358 21.69 -1.85 2.80
CA THR A 358 22.71 -2.90 2.99
C THR A 358 23.54 -3.19 1.74
N HIS A 359 22.96 -3.12 0.54
CA HIS A 359 23.62 -3.59 -0.69
C HIS A 359 23.71 -2.54 -1.80
N GLY A 360 22.85 -1.52 -1.79
CA GLY A 360 22.72 -0.53 -2.84
C GLY A 360 23.59 0.72 -2.64
N ARG A 361 24.50 0.75 -1.66
CA ARG A 361 25.37 1.89 -1.30
C ARG A 361 24.65 3.16 -0.83
N TRP A 362 23.34 3.08 -0.60
CA TRP A 362 22.57 4.14 0.03
C TRP A 362 22.96 4.28 1.49
N ARG A 363 23.13 5.52 1.94
CA ARG A 363 23.51 5.85 3.31
C ARG A 363 22.51 6.84 3.88
N TYR A 364 22.38 6.84 5.20
CA TYR A 364 21.63 7.87 5.88
C TYR A 364 22.20 8.12 7.27
N GLU A 365 21.95 9.33 7.75
CA GLU A 365 22.23 9.75 9.11
C GLU A 365 20.94 10.26 9.74
N MET A 366 20.82 10.09 11.04
CA MET A 366 19.71 10.58 11.83
C MET A 366 20.18 11.80 12.61
N THR A 367 19.78 13.00 12.19
CA THR A 367 20.29 14.24 12.78
C THR A 367 19.53 14.64 14.04
N ASP A 368 18.28 14.18 14.16
CA ASP A 368 17.43 14.32 15.35
C ASP A 368 16.39 13.17 15.35
N PRO A 369 15.76 12.78 16.47
CA PRO A 369 14.72 11.76 16.49
C PRO A 369 13.61 11.98 15.44
N GLY A 370 13.60 11.16 14.37
CA GLY A 370 12.62 11.23 13.28
C GLY A 370 13.05 12.10 12.08
N VAL A 371 14.27 12.65 12.10
CA VAL A 371 14.85 13.50 11.05
C VAL A 371 16.05 12.77 10.44
N PHE A 372 15.95 12.45 9.15
CA PHE A 372 16.92 11.62 8.44
C PHE A 372 17.47 12.35 7.21
N THR A 373 18.79 12.38 7.06
CA THR A 373 19.47 12.83 5.85
C THR A 373 19.96 11.61 5.09
N TRP A 374 19.37 11.34 3.93
CA TRP A 374 19.76 10.26 3.03
C TRP A 374 20.71 10.76 1.96
N THR A 375 21.69 9.93 1.60
CA THR A 375 22.63 10.15 0.50
C THR A 375 22.54 8.99 -0.48
N SER A 376 22.27 9.31 -1.73
CA SER A 376 22.21 8.34 -2.82
C SER A 376 23.60 7.93 -3.32
N PRO A 377 23.73 6.79 -4.00
CA PRO A 377 24.96 6.38 -4.68
C PRO A 377 25.54 7.41 -5.65
N LEU A 378 24.70 8.24 -6.29
CA LEU A 378 25.15 9.32 -7.16
C LEU A 378 25.46 10.63 -6.41
N GLY A 379 25.39 10.62 -5.08
CA GLY A 379 25.73 11.76 -4.23
C GLY A 379 24.60 12.76 -3.99
N TYR A 380 23.37 12.47 -4.41
CA TYR A 380 22.22 13.33 -4.12
C TYR A 380 21.78 13.16 -2.68
N THR A 381 21.44 14.28 -2.03
CA THR A 381 21.03 14.28 -0.63
C THR A 381 19.57 14.65 -0.47
N TYR A 382 18.89 13.99 0.47
CA TYR A 382 17.46 14.12 0.70
C TYR A 382 17.17 14.16 2.20
N LEU A 383 16.35 15.13 2.62
CA LEU A 383 15.81 15.16 3.98
C LEU A 383 14.50 14.39 4.02
N ARG A 384 14.34 13.53 5.03
CA ARG A 384 13.08 12.96 5.45
C ARG A 384 12.83 13.36 6.90
N ASP A 385 11.77 14.12 7.17
CA ASP A 385 11.23 14.35 8.52
C ASP A 385 9.71 14.12 8.58
N HIS A 386 9.06 14.43 9.70
CA HIS A 386 7.61 14.27 9.88
C HIS A 386 6.72 15.02 8.86
N THR A 387 7.24 16.05 8.19
CA THR A 387 6.54 16.82 7.14
C THR A 387 6.66 16.17 5.76
N GLY A 388 7.49 15.14 5.62
CA GLY A 388 7.69 14.40 4.38
C GLY A 388 9.14 14.40 3.91
N SER A 389 9.33 14.30 2.60
CA SER A 389 10.64 14.19 1.96
C SER A 389 10.91 15.37 1.02
N ARG A 390 12.13 15.91 1.07
CA ARG A 390 12.58 16.99 0.17
C ARG A 390 14.06 16.84 -0.19
N PRO A 391 14.47 17.24 -1.40
CA PRO A 391 15.89 17.29 -1.75
C PRO A 391 16.62 18.36 -0.96
N LEU A 392 17.86 18.04 -0.56
CA LEU A 392 18.83 18.98 -0.04
C LEU A 392 19.86 19.21 -1.15
N GLY A 393 19.77 20.32 -1.87
CA GLY A 393 20.63 20.60 -3.02
C GLY A 393 19.96 20.38 -4.38
N ARG A 394 20.76 20.25 -5.45
CA ARG A 394 20.24 20.14 -6.83
C ARG A 394 19.64 18.76 -7.08
N ALA A 395 18.35 18.70 -7.38
CA ALA A 395 17.65 17.48 -7.78
C ALA A 395 17.97 17.02 -9.21
N TRP A 396 18.63 17.87 -10.03
CA TRP A 396 18.95 17.57 -11.43
C TRP A 396 20.32 18.15 -11.81
N PRO A 397 21.19 17.40 -12.52
CA PRO A 397 22.44 17.94 -13.06
C PRO A 397 22.12 18.95 -14.17
N ASP A 398 22.84 20.08 -14.24
CA ASP A 398 22.65 21.03 -15.33
C ASP A 398 22.83 20.34 -16.69
N ARG A 399 22.00 20.71 -17.68
CA ARG A 399 22.19 20.25 -19.06
C ARG A 399 23.58 20.70 -19.53
N GLY A 400 24.57 19.82 -19.46
CA GLY A 400 25.94 20.11 -19.90
C GLY A 400 27.07 19.62 -18.99
N THR A 401 26.82 19.15 -17.76
CA THR A 401 27.87 18.53 -16.96
C THR A 401 28.03 17.06 -17.36
N ALA A 402 28.95 16.81 -18.29
CA ALA A 402 29.36 15.48 -18.68
C ALA A 402 30.08 14.76 -17.53
N ASN A 403 29.71 13.49 -17.39
CA ASN A 403 30.19 12.41 -16.53
C ASN A 403 29.84 12.44 -15.03
N PRO A 404 29.14 11.40 -14.51
CA PRO A 404 29.25 11.05 -13.10
C PRO A 404 30.72 10.67 -12.78
N PRO A 405 31.18 10.85 -11.53
CA PRO A 405 32.49 10.34 -11.13
C PRO A 405 32.56 8.84 -11.43
N ASP A 406 33.70 8.40 -11.97
CA ASP A 406 33.93 7.02 -12.42
C ASP A 406 33.46 6.00 -11.37
N LEU A 407 32.59 5.08 -11.80
CA LEU A 407 31.93 4.03 -11.01
C LEU A 407 32.85 2.86 -10.64
#